data_AF-A0A8C4WEW0-F1
#
_entry.id   AF-A0A8C4WEW0-F1
#
_cell.length_a   1.000
_cell.length_b   1.000
_cell.length_c   1.000
_cell.angle_alpha   90.00
_cell.angle_beta   90.00
_cell.angle_gamma   90.00
#
_symmetry.space_group_name_H-M   'P 1'
#
loop_
_entity.id
_entity.type
_entity.pdbx_description
1 polymer ?
#
loop_
_entity_poly.entity_id
_entity_poly.type
_entity_poly.pdbx_seq_one_letter_code
_entity_poly.pdbx_strand_id
1 'polypeptide(L)'
;MGLDGSTWLLPLPPTPPHGLNRDSCQKGWRLLYILTAYYKCSEVLKPYLLWHLQETCRSPGAQFQGIAKACEQNLRKTFQFGGRREFPSSLELKAMVAGRSAKRQLFLLPGGIERHLKIKTCSVALDVIEEMCYEMGLHRPEALDEYVIFAVTNGGEVWGQAGGGSPHFLL
;
A
#
# COMPACT_ATOMS: atom_id res chain seq x y z
N MET A 1 8.51 -41.22 -48.61
CA MET A 1 7.55 -41.38 -47.50
C MET A 1 8.12 -42.45 -46.57
N GLY A 2 8.46 -42.24 -45.30
CA GLY A 2 8.48 -41.08 -44.42
C GLY A 2 9.08 -41.54 -43.08
N LEU A 3 10.04 -40.76 -42.57
CA LEU A 3 10.40 -40.48 -41.17
C LEU A 3 10.52 -41.67 -40.18
N ASP A 4 11.75 -42.10 -39.91
CA ASP A 4 12.12 -42.85 -38.70
C ASP A 4 12.39 -41.88 -37.52
N GLY A 5 11.67 -42.14 -36.42
CA GLY A 5 11.48 -41.25 -35.28
C GLY A 5 12.70 -41.10 -34.37
N SER A 6 13.69 -40.34 -34.81
CA SER A 6 14.74 -39.78 -33.94
C SER A 6 14.27 -38.42 -33.39
N THR A 7 13.26 -38.44 -32.52
CA THR A 7 12.80 -37.23 -31.83
C THR A 7 13.85 -36.85 -30.79
N TRP A 8 14.62 -35.82 -31.13
CA TRP A 8 15.59 -35.14 -30.27
C TRP A 8 15.07 -35.00 -28.84
N LEU A 9 15.66 -35.73 -27.91
CA LEU A 9 15.53 -35.48 -26.47
C LEU A 9 16.18 -34.13 -26.18
N LEU A 10 15.43 -33.05 -26.37
CA LEU A 10 15.84 -31.74 -25.89
C LEU A 10 16.06 -31.85 -24.38
N PRO A 11 17.21 -31.39 -23.85
CA PRO A 11 17.43 -31.39 -22.41
C PRO A 11 16.31 -30.59 -21.74
N LEU A 12 15.66 -31.19 -20.74
CA LEU A 12 14.67 -30.53 -19.91
C LEU A 12 15.25 -29.18 -19.43
N PRO A 13 14.47 -28.10 -19.44
CA PRO A 13 14.96 -26.82 -18.94
C PRO A 13 15.46 -27.01 -17.50
N PRO A 14 16.57 -26.37 -17.12
CA PRO A 14 17.11 -26.49 -15.78
C PRO A 14 15.98 -26.18 -14.79
N THR A 15 15.73 -27.11 -13.87
CA THR A 15 14.81 -26.85 -12.77
C THR A 15 15.28 -25.59 -12.06
N PRO A 16 14.40 -24.59 -11.86
CA PRO A 16 14.79 -23.39 -11.14
C PRO A 16 15.35 -23.83 -9.78
N PRO A 17 16.49 -23.24 -9.35
CA PRO A 17 17.18 -23.66 -8.14
C PRO A 17 16.18 -23.79 -7.00
N HIS A 18 16.22 -24.91 -6.28
CA HIS A 18 15.25 -25.31 -5.25
C HIS A 18 14.74 -24.09 -4.49
N GLY A 19 13.55 -23.67 -4.92
CA GLY A 19 13.11 -22.29 -4.82
C GLY A 19 12.89 -21.89 -3.39
N LEU A 20 13.27 -20.65 -3.08
CA LEU A 20 12.64 -19.89 -2.01
C LEU A 20 11.14 -20.15 -2.08
N ASN A 21 10.61 -20.78 -1.03
CA ASN A 21 9.18 -21.09 -0.94
C ASN A 21 8.41 -19.80 -1.22
N ARG A 22 7.65 -19.77 -2.33
CA ARG A 22 6.97 -18.56 -2.82
C ARG A 22 6.05 -17.96 -1.77
N ASP A 23 5.42 -18.82 -0.97
CA ASP A 23 4.53 -18.41 0.12
C ASP A 23 5.32 -17.79 1.27
N SER A 24 6.53 -18.31 1.55
CA SER A 24 7.45 -17.71 2.53
C SER A 24 7.91 -16.32 2.09
N CYS A 25 8.34 -16.18 0.82
CA CYS A 25 8.76 -14.89 0.28
C CYS A 25 7.59 -13.87 0.30
N GLN A 26 6.39 -14.28 -0.09
CA GLN A 26 5.20 -13.44 -0.04
C GLN A 26 4.86 -12.97 1.38
N LYS A 27 5.03 -13.83 2.40
CA LYS A 27 4.89 -13.46 3.82
C LYS A 27 5.97 -12.45 4.23
N GLY A 28 7.22 -12.65 3.81
CA GLY A 28 8.33 -11.72 4.04
C GLY A 28 8.05 -10.33 3.49
N TRP A 29 7.55 -10.23 2.25
CA TRP A 29 7.15 -8.95 1.65
C TRP A 29 6.01 -8.27 2.39
N ARG A 30 5.01 -9.02 2.87
CA ARG A 30 3.91 -8.47 3.70
C ARG A 30 4.42 -7.95 5.03
N LEU A 31 5.36 -8.66 5.67
CA LEU A 31 6.00 -8.20 6.89
C LEU A 31 6.78 -6.90 6.63
N LEU A 32 7.56 -6.84 5.55
CA LEU A 32 8.29 -5.63 5.16
C LEU A 32 7.35 -4.45 4.87
N TYR A 33 6.20 -4.70 4.22
CA TYR A 33 5.17 -3.70 3.98
C TYR A 33 4.66 -3.08 5.27
N ILE A 34 4.42 -3.91 6.30
CA ILE A 34 4.06 -3.43 7.63
C ILE A 34 5.23 -2.65 8.22
N LEU A 35 6.44 -3.22 8.30
CA LEU A 35 7.58 -2.56 8.96
C LEU A 35 7.90 -1.17 8.37
N THR A 36 7.88 -1.04 7.05
CA THR A 36 8.15 0.24 6.35
C THR A 36 7.11 1.32 6.65
N ALA A 37 5.92 0.96 7.15
CA ALA A 37 4.89 1.90 7.55
C ALA A 37 4.98 2.39 9.00
N TYR A 38 5.78 1.73 9.86
CA TYR A 38 5.85 2.03 11.30
C TYR A 38 7.22 2.55 11.71
N TYR A 39 8.29 2.06 11.09
CA TYR A 39 9.64 2.29 11.59
C TYR A 39 10.55 2.89 10.53
N LYS A 40 11.32 3.89 10.95
CA LYS A 40 12.48 4.36 10.19
C LYS A 40 13.58 3.32 10.33
N CYS A 41 14.19 2.92 9.21
CA CYS A 41 15.44 2.15 9.28
C CYS A 41 16.61 3.07 9.67
N SER A 42 17.73 2.49 10.08
CA SER A 42 18.95 3.27 10.34
C SER A 42 19.44 3.96 9.07
N GLU A 43 20.12 5.10 9.22
CA GLU A 43 20.69 5.83 8.08
C GLU A 43 21.72 4.99 7.32
N VAL A 44 22.37 4.03 7.98
CA VAL A 44 23.27 3.05 7.34
C VAL A 44 22.50 2.08 6.45
N LEU A 45 21.35 1.56 6.89
CA LEU A 45 20.56 0.58 6.12
C LEU A 45 19.75 1.24 4.99
N LYS A 46 19.32 2.47 5.20
CA LYS A 46 18.43 3.23 4.30
C LYS A 46 18.81 3.20 2.82
N PRO A 47 20.06 3.51 2.39
CA PRO A 47 20.41 3.51 0.98
C PRO A 47 20.26 2.11 0.35
N TYR A 48 20.67 1.07 1.09
CA TYR A 48 20.57 -0.32 0.61
C TYR A 48 19.13 -0.79 0.51
N LEU A 49 18.31 -0.47 1.51
CA LEU A 49 16.89 -0.84 1.50
C LEU A 49 16.13 -0.12 0.38
N LEU A 50 16.35 1.18 0.19
CA LEU A 50 15.72 1.93 -0.90
C LEU A 50 16.16 1.41 -2.26
N TRP A 51 17.46 1.15 -2.44
CA TRP A 51 17.98 0.58 -3.67
C TRP A 51 17.33 -0.77 -3.99
N HIS A 52 17.25 -1.67 -2.99
CA HIS A 52 16.61 -2.98 -3.16
C HIS A 52 15.13 -2.87 -3.57
N LEU A 53 14.37 -1.98 -2.93
CA LEU A 53 12.97 -1.74 -3.25
C LEU A 53 12.81 -1.18 -4.67
N GLN A 54 13.64 -0.22 -5.06
CA GLN A 54 13.61 0.41 -6.38
C GLN A 54 13.99 -0.55 -7.50
N GLU A 55 15.01 -1.38 -7.28
CA GLU A 55 15.43 -2.39 -8.26
C GLU A 55 14.31 -3.40 -8.51
N THR A 56 13.68 -3.90 -7.43
CA THR A 56 12.51 -4.79 -7.51
C THR A 56 11.32 -4.12 -8.23
N CYS A 57 11.18 -2.79 -8.13
CA CYS A 57 10.13 -2.05 -8.85
C CYS A 57 10.41 -1.90 -10.35
N ARG A 58 11.69 -1.80 -10.75
CA ARG A 58 12.10 -1.48 -12.12
C ARG A 58 12.09 -2.70 -13.03
N SER A 59 12.37 -3.88 -12.50
CA SER A 59 12.43 -5.13 -13.26
C SER A 59 11.04 -5.50 -13.83
N PRO A 60 10.80 -5.42 -15.15
CA PRO A 60 9.51 -5.77 -15.74
C PRO A 60 9.21 -7.26 -15.54
N GLY A 61 8.00 -7.59 -15.08
CA GLY A 61 7.61 -8.97 -14.79
C GLY A 61 8.22 -9.56 -13.51
N ALA A 62 8.95 -8.76 -12.72
CA ALA A 62 9.45 -9.22 -11.44
C ALA A 62 8.32 -9.53 -10.45
N GLN A 63 8.49 -10.64 -9.76
CA GLN A 63 7.60 -11.00 -8.65
C GLN A 63 7.68 -9.89 -7.59
N PHE A 64 6.53 -9.60 -6.97
CA PHE A 64 6.44 -8.64 -5.86
C PHE A 64 6.63 -7.15 -6.21
N GLN A 65 6.72 -6.77 -7.49
CA GLN A 65 6.85 -5.37 -7.93
C GLN A 65 5.83 -4.43 -7.25
N GLY A 66 4.56 -4.84 -7.18
CA GLY A 66 3.49 -4.04 -6.58
C GLY A 66 3.67 -3.78 -5.08
N ILE A 67 4.11 -4.80 -4.32
CA ILE A 67 4.34 -4.65 -2.88
C ILE A 67 5.66 -3.94 -2.59
N ALA A 68 6.70 -4.15 -3.41
CA ALA A 68 7.95 -3.39 -3.33
C ALA A 68 7.71 -1.88 -3.51
N LYS A 69 6.91 -1.49 -4.50
CA LYS A 69 6.53 -0.09 -4.74
C LYS A 69 5.78 0.49 -3.54
N ALA A 70 4.90 -0.30 -2.93
CA ALA A 70 4.16 0.12 -1.76
C ALA A 70 5.07 0.28 -0.52
N CYS A 71 6.02 -0.64 -0.31
CA CYS A 71 7.05 -0.53 0.72
C CYS A 71 7.91 0.72 0.53
N GLU A 72 8.31 1.05 -0.70
CA GLU A 72 9.09 2.26 -0.99
C GLU A 72 8.30 3.53 -0.62
N GLN A 73 7.03 3.60 -1.02
CA GLN A 73 6.14 4.72 -0.69
C GLN A 73 5.95 4.86 0.83
N ASN A 74 5.69 3.74 1.50
CA ASN A 74 5.56 3.69 2.96
C ASN A 74 6.82 4.21 3.64
N LEU A 75 8.00 3.71 3.24
CA LEU A 75 9.26 4.09 3.85
C LEU A 75 9.53 5.60 3.69
N ARG A 76 9.30 6.17 2.50
CA ARG A 76 9.44 7.61 2.26
C ARG A 76 8.51 8.43 3.16
N LYS A 77 7.24 8.05 3.25
CA LYS A 77 6.26 8.71 4.13
C LYS A 77 6.66 8.60 5.61
N THR A 78 7.10 7.42 6.05
CA THR A 78 7.59 7.18 7.41
C THR A 78 8.79 8.05 7.76
N PHE A 79 9.71 8.28 6.82
CA PHE A 79 10.82 9.20 7.03
C PHE A 79 10.35 10.65 7.16
N GLN A 80 9.43 11.09 6.29
CA GLN A 80 8.97 12.47 6.19
C GLN A 80 8.01 12.87 7.34
N PHE A 81 7.00 12.06 7.62
CA PHE A 81 5.92 12.38 8.55
C PHE A 81 5.96 11.56 9.85
N GLY A 82 6.90 10.62 9.96
CA GLY A 82 6.90 9.62 11.03
C GLY A 82 6.08 8.39 10.65
N GLY A 83 6.29 7.30 11.38
CA GLY A 83 5.56 6.05 11.17
C GLY A 83 4.21 6.04 11.86
N ARG A 84 3.38 5.07 11.48
CA ARG A 84 2.11 4.76 12.16
C ARG A 84 2.33 4.49 13.64
N ARG A 85 1.38 4.95 14.45
CA ARG A 85 1.32 4.71 15.91
C ARG A 85 0.37 3.58 16.27
N GLU A 86 -0.70 3.41 15.51
CA GLU A 86 -1.71 2.38 15.73
C GLU A 86 -1.48 1.17 14.83
N PHE A 87 -1.58 -0.02 15.44
CA PHE A 87 -1.48 -1.30 14.76
C PHE A 87 -2.55 -1.48 13.68
N PRO A 88 -2.31 -2.31 12.66
CA PRO A 88 -3.29 -2.51 11.61
C PRO A 88 -4.46 -3.34 12.16
N SER A 89 -5.67 -2.92 11.85
CA SER A 89 -6.89 -3.65 12.19
C SER A 89 -6.95 -5.03 11.51
N SER A 90 -7.79 -5.93 12.02
CA SER A 90 -8.02 -7.24 11.41
C SER A 90 -8.51 -7.14 9.96
N LEU A 91 -9.27 -6.09 9.63
CA LEU A 91 -9.75 -5.82 8.27
C LEU A 91 -8.61 -5.39 7.34
N GLU A 92 -7.73 -4.50 7.80
CA GLU A 92 -6.53 -4.10 7.04
C GLU A 92 -5.63 -5.30 6.77
N LEU A 93 -5.41 -6.17 7.77
CA LEU A 93 -4.61 -7.38 7.61
C LEU A 93 -5.22 -8.35 6.61
N LYS A 94 -6.54 -8.60 6.68
CA LYS A 94 -7.26 -9.43 5.70
C LYS A 94 -7.15 -8.86 4.29
N ALA A 95 -7.29 -7.53 4.14
CA ALA A 95 -7.15 -6.86 2.85
C ALA A 95 -5.73 -6.98 2.29
N MET A 96 -4.70 -6.78 3.12
CA MET A 96 -3.30 -6.94 2.74
C MET A 96 -2.99 -8.38 2.29
N VAL A 97 -3.52 -9.39 2.99
CA VAL A 97 -3.37 -10.80 2.59
C VAL A 97 -4.05 -11.08 1.25
N ALA A 98 -5.16 -10.40 0.95
CA ALA A 98 -5.81 -10.44 -0.35
C ALA A 98 -5.12 -9.57 -1.44
N GLY A 99 -3.95 -9.00 -1.16
CA GLY A 99 -3.19 -8.18 -2.12
C GLY A 99 -3.73 -6.76 -2.30
N ARG A 100 -4.61 -6.31 -1.42
CA ARG A 100 -5.13 -4.93 -1.42
C ARG A 100 -4.29 -4.05 -0.51
N SER A 101 -3.77 -2.96 -1.06
CA SER A 101 -2.93 -1.97 -0.36
C SER A 101 -3.63 -0.64 -0.10
N ALA A 102 -4.95 -0.58 -0.35
CA ALA A 102 -5.73 0.63 -0.17
C ALA A 102 -7.20 0.34 0.16
N LYS A 103 -7.81 1.29 0.87
CA LYS A 103 -9.21 1.31 1.26
C LYS A 103 -9.89 2.50 0.56
N ARG A 104 -11.09 2.30 0.03
CA ARG A 104 -11.94 3.39 -0.45
C ARG A 104 -12.67 3.95 0.78
N GLN A 105 -12.40 5.20 1.12
CA GLN A 105 -12.92 5.87 2.31
C GLN A 105 -13.81 7.03 1.88
N LEU A 106 -14.97 7.15 2.52
CA LEU A 106 -15.89 8.26 2.32
C LEU A 106 -15.45 9.45 3.17
N PHE A 107 -15.30 10.59 2.50
CA PHE A 107 -15.10 11.92 3.03
C PHE A 107 -16.33 12.76 2.70
N LEU A 108 -16.79 13.57 3.64
CA LEU A 108 -17.92 14.46 3.45
C LEU A 108 -17.41 15.90 3.47
N LEU A 109 -17.84 16.66 2.47
CA LEU A 109 -17.59 18.10 2.41
C LEU A 109 -18.79 18.86 2.98
N PRO A 110 -18.59 20.13 3.40
CA PRO A 110 -19.68 21.03 3.74
C PRO A 110 -20.78 21.04 2.67
N GLY A 111 -22.04 21.08 3.10
CA GLY A 111 -23.19 20.97 2.20
C GLY A 111 -23.63 19.54 1.86
N GLY A 112 -23.09 18.53 2.54
CA GLY A 112 -23.51 17.13 2.41
C GLY A 112 -22.98 16.43 1.15
N ILE A 113 -21.90 16.96 0.56
CA ILE A 113 -21.30 16.39 -0.64
C ILE A 113 -20.41 15.20 -0.25
N GLU A 114 -20.69 14.05 -0.84
CA GLU A 114 -19.96 12.80 -0.59
C GLU A 114 -18.81 12.61 -1.59
N ARG A 115 -17.61 12.33 -1.10
CA ARG A 115 -16.42 12.05 -1.91
C ARG A 115 -15.69 10.81 -1.44
N HIS A 116 -15.39 9.91 -2.36
CA HIS A 116 -14.67 8.68 -2.04
C HIS A 116 -13.21 8.77 -2.46
N LEU A 117 -12.30 8.78 -1.49
CA LEU A 117 -10.87 8.81 -1.75
C LEU A 117 -10.21 7.46 -1.41
N LYS A 118 -9.07 7.21 -2.04
CA LYS A 118 -8.32 5.95 -1.87
C LYS A 118 -7.22 6.14 -0.84
N ILE A 119 -7.47 5.68 0.39
CA ILE A 119 -6.54 5.77 1.51
C ILE A 119 -5.63 4.54 1.55
N LYS A 120 -4.33 4.77 1.71
CA LYS A 120 -3.30 3.74 1.88
C LYS A 120 -2.83 3.68 3.33
N THR A 121 -2.04 2.66 3.67
CA THR A 121 -1.53 2.45 5.03
C THR A 121 -0.78 3.65 5.60
N CYS A 122 0.01 4.37 4.80
CA CYS A 122 0.78 5.55 5.26
C CYS A 122 0.19 6.88 4.76
N SER A 123 -1.08 6.91 4.34
CA SER A 123 -1.73 8.16 3.99
C SER A 123 -1.81 9.06 5.23
N VAL A 124 -1.38 10.30 5.09
CA VAL A 124 -1.52 11.35 6.11
C VAL A 124 -2.68 12.27 5.76
N ALA A 125 -3.18 13.04 6.74
CA ALA A 125 -4.28 13.98 6.51
C ALA A 125 -3.98 14.95 5.35
N LEU A 126 -2.72 15.39 5.22
CA LEU A 126 -2.27 16.25 4.13
C LEU A 126 -2.49 15.61 2.75
N ASP A 127 -2.27 14.30 2.58
CA ASP A 127 -2.49 13.61 1.29
C ASP A 127 -3.94 13.76 0.83
N VAL A 128 -4.87 13.67 1.79
CA VAL A 128 -6.31 13.74 1.53
C VAL A 128 -6.74 15.17 1.24
N ILE A 129 -6.21 16.14 2.00
CA ILE A 129 -6.48 17.57 1.78
C ILE A 129 -5.97 17.99 0.40
N GLU A 130 -4.74 17.60 0.03
CA GLU A 130 -4.16 17.87 -1.29
C GLU A 130 -5.01 17.28 -2.42
N GLU A 131 -5.40 16.00 -2.30
CA GLU A 131 -6.24 15.34 -3.30
C GLU A 131 -7.59 16.03 -3.45
N MET A 132 -8.23 16.41 -2.34
CA MET A 132 -9.52 17.11 -2.38
C MET A 132 -9.41 18.52 -2.94
N CYS A 133 -8.42 19.30 -2.51
CA CYS A 133 -8.18 20.65 -3.03
C CYS A 133 -7.96 20.61 -4.53
N TYR A 134 -7.16 19.64 -5.01
CA TYR A 134 -6.96 19.41 -6.43
C TYR A 134 -8.27 19.11 -7.17
N GLU A 135 -9.12 18.21 -6.64
CA GLU A 135 -10.44 17.90 -7.22
C GLU A 135 -11.39 19.09 -7.24
N MET A 136 -11.28 20.01 -6.27
CA MET A 136 -12.08 21.23 -6.18
C MET A 136 -11.53 22.39 -7.02
N GLY A 137 -10.41 22.21 -7.72
CA GLY A 137 -9.75 23.25 -8.52
C GLY A 137 -8.97 24.29 -7.68
N LEU A 138 -8.70 23.96 -6.42
CA LEU A 138 -7.91 24.78 -5.50
C LEU A 138 -6.43 24.39 -5.63
N HIS A 139 -5.74 25.03 -6.56
CA HIS A 139 -4.33 24.74 -6.86
C HIS A 139 -3.34 25.62 -6.11
N ARG A 140 -3.85 26.57 -5.31
CA ARG A 140 -3.00 27.46 -4.52
C ARG A 140 -2.45 26.71 -3.31
N PRO A 141 -1.14 26.77 -3.03
CA PRO A 141 -0.57 26.08 -1.88
C PRO A 141 -1.15 26.59 -0.56
N GLU A 142 -1.50 27.88 -0.48
CA GLU A 142 -2.11 28.48 0.70
C GLU A 142 -3.49 27.85 1.04
N ALA A 143 -4.19 27.31 0.04
CA ALA A 143 -5.49 26.68 0.27
C ALA A 143 -5.37 25.44 1.17
N LEU A 144 -4.24 24.73 1.15
CA LEU A 144 -4.05 23.52 1.97
C LEU A 144 -4.07 23.83 3.47
N ASP A 145 -3.68 25.04 3.85
CA ASP A 145 -3.65 25.49 5.25
C ASP A 145 -5.03 25.90 5.76
N GLU A 146 -6.02 26.04 4.88
CA GLU A 146 -7.40 26.44 5.22
C GLU A 146 -8.32 25.25 5.54
N TYR A 147 -7.90 24.01 5.25
CA TYR A 147 -8.71 22.80 5.43
C TYR A 147 -8.19 21.90 6.54
N VAL A 148 -9.10 21.20 7.23
CA VAL A 148 -8.78 20.28 8.31
C VAL A 148 -9.69 19.05 8.26
N ILE A 149 -9.19 17.89 8.65
CA ILE A 149 -10.00 16.66 8.67
C ILE A 149 -10.53 16.40 10.09
N PHE A 150 -11.83 16.25 10.22
CA PHE A 150 -12.50 15.76 11.42
C PHE A 150 -12.87 14.29 11.26
N ALA A 151 -12.53 13.48 12.27
CA ALA A 151 -13.06 12.13 12.38
C ALA A 151 -14.37 12.15 13.16
N VAL A 152 -15.48 11.72 12.54
CA VAL A 152 -16.76 11.59 13.23
C VAL A 152 -16.95 10.14 13.63
N THR A 153 -16.96 9.90 14.94
CA THR A 153 -17.27 8.58 15.53
C THR A 153 -18.61 8.66 16.23
N ASN A 154 -19.59 7.86 15.81
CA ASN A 154 -20.84 7.69 16.57
C ASN A 154 -20.48 6.92 17.86
N GLY A 155 -20.73 7.51 19.02
CA GLY A 155 -20.13 7.12 20.29
C GLY A 155 -20.31 5.64 20.68
N GLY A 156 -19.33 4.80 20.35
CA GLY A 156 -19.13 3.49 20.98
C GLY A 156 -19.65 2.25 20.24
N GLU A 157 -20.18 2.35 19.02
CA GLU A 157 -20.44 1.14 18.24
C GLU A 157 -19.14 0.59 17.67
N VAL A 158 -18.66 -0.51 18.26
CA VAL A 158 -17.56 -1.31 17.73
C VAL A 158 -18.06 -1.94 16.42
N TRP A 159 -17.73 -1.32 15.29
CA TRP A 159 -18.08 -1.79 13.95
C TRP A 159 -17.33 -3.09 13.62
N GLY A 160 -17.87 -4.19 14.11
CA GLY A 160 -17.30 -5.51 14.06
C GLY A 160 -18.32 -6.59 13.79
N GLN A 161 -19.39 -6.34 13.04
CA GLN A 161 -20.17 -7.36 12.34
C GLN A 161 -21.23 -6.72 11.42
N ALA A 162 -21.30 -7.23 10.18
CA ALA A 162 -22.34 -7.03 9.17
C ALA A 162 -22.69 -5.56 8.78
N GLY A 163 -22.16 -5.09 7.64
CA GLY A 163 -22.70 -3.93 6.91
C GLY A 163 -22.13 -2.55 7.29
N GLY A 164 -21.07 -2.49 8.09
CA GLY A 164 -20.59 -1.25 8.72
C GLY A 164 -20.10 -0.15 7.77
N GLY A 165 -20.79 0.99 7.80
CA GLY A 165 -20.28 2.25 7.30
C GLY A 165 -18.97 2.60 8.01
N SER A 166 -17.95 2.94 7.24
CA SER A 166 -16.68 3.39 7.81
C SER A 166 -16.89 4.71 8.56
N PRO A 167 -16.07 5.03 9.59
CA PRO A 167 -16.10 6.35 10.19
C PRO A 167 -16.04 7.40 9.08
N HIS A 168 -16.97 8.35 9.13
CA HIS A 168 -17.05 9.42 8.15
C HIS A 168 -16.07 10.50 8.57
N PHE A 169 -15.28 10.96 7.62
CA PHE A 169 -14.35 12.06 7.84
C PHE A 169 -14.94 13.31 7.19
N LEU A 170 -15.04 14.40 7.96
CA LEU A 170 -15.41 15.71 7.43
C LEU A 170 -14.14 16.48 7.08
N LEU A 171 -14.18 17.28 6.01
CA LEU A 171 -13.14 18.26 5.65
C LEU A 171 -13.56 19.69 6.01
#